data_AF-A0A0M4DF96-F1
#
_entry.id   AF-A0A0M4DF96-F1
#
_cell.length_a   1.000
_cell.length_b   1.000
_cell.length_c   1.000
_cell.angle_alpha   90.00
_cell.angle_beta   90.00
_cell.angle_gamma   90.00
#
_symmetry.space_group_name_H-M   'P 1'
#
loop_
_entity.id
_entity.type
_entity.pdbx_description
1 polymer ?
#
loop_
_entity_poly.entity_id
_entity_poly.type
_entity_poly.pdbx_seq_one_letter_code
_entity_poly.pdbx_strand_id
1 'polypeptide(L)' 'MQCELLETCGFFKEYQGTLDLACRGFIKTYCKGPQMNECRRKEYRQAHGKPPVTEMMPNGQTMPKEYRKND' A
#
# COMPACT_ATOMS: atom_id res chain seq x y z
N MET A 1 -11.54 -0.32 -11.41
CA MET A 1 -11.85 -0.74 -10.02
C MET A 1 -10.91 0.01 -9.09
N GLN A 2 -11.36 0.50 -7.93
CA GLN A 2 -10.49 1.19 -6.96
C GLN A 2 -10.77 0.66 -5.56
N CYS A 3 -9.74 0.56 -4.73
CA CYS A 3 -9.87 0.13 -3.34
C CYS A 3 -10.69 1.14 -2.54
N GLU A 4 -11.61 0.66 -1.73
CA GLU A 4 -12.50 1.45 -0.89
C GLU A 4 -11.77 2.16 0.27
N LEU A 5 -10.53 1.74 0.55
CA LEU A 5 -9.73 2.26 1.65
C LEU A 5 -8.70 3.32 1.23
N LEU A 6 -8.66 3.74 -0.05
CA LEU A 6 -7.58 4.60 -0.57
C LEU A 6 -7.39 5.88 0.22
N GLU A 7 -8.49 6.56 0.58
CA GLU A 7 -8.45 7.83 1.33
C GLU A 7 -7.88 7.68 2.74
N THR A 8 -7.82 6.47 3.28
CA THR A 8 -7.31 6.19 4.63
C THR A 8 -6.15 5.21 4.64
N CYS A 9 -5.62 4.84 3.47
CA CYS A 9 -4.49 3.94 3.34
C CYS A 9 -3.17 4.74 3.37
N GLY A 10 -2.38 4.57 4.43
CA GLY A 10 -1.08 5.24 4.57
C GLY A 10 -0.14 5.04 3.38
N PHE A 11 0.02 3.81 2.90
CA PHE A 11 0.85 3.53 1.72
C PHE A 11 0.38 4.29 0.47
N PHE A 12 -0.93 4.31 0.18
CA PHE A 12 -1.42 5.02 -1.00
C PHE A 12 -1.22 6.53 -0.85
N LYS A 13 -1.54 7.09 0.32
CA LYS A 13 -1.35 8.53 0.59
C LYS A 13 0.10 8.96 0.40
N GLU A 14 1.04 8.18 0.89
CA GLU A 14 2.47 8.45 0.84
C GLU A 14 3.05 8.34 -0.59
N TYR A 15 2.62 7.33 -1.33
CA TYR A 15 3.27 6.94 -2.58
C TYR A 15 2.47 7.21 -3.86
N GLN A 16 1.22 7.70 -3.79
CA GLN A 16 0.42 7.95 -5.00
C GLN A 16 1.04 8.94 -6.00
N GLY A 17 1.87 9.87 -5.53
CA GLY A 17 2.57 10.86 -6.37
C GLY A 17 4.02 10.52 -6.69
N THR A 18 4.54 9.36 -6.26
CA THR A 18 5.95 9.02 -6.47
C THR A 18 6.24 8.63 -7.93
N LEU A 19 7.46 8.91 -8.39
CA LEU A 19 7.99 8.40 -9.67
C LEU A 19 8.64 7.02 -9.52
N ASP A 20 8.82 6.52 -8.30
CA ASP A 20 9.38 5.20 -8.03
C ASP A 20 8.54 4.09 -8.69
N LEU A 21 9.20 3.31 -9.55
CA LEU A 21 8.54 2.33 -10.41
C LEU A 21 7.93 1.18 -9.59
N ALA A 22 8.58 0.77 -8.50
CA ALA A 22 8.09 -0.30 -7.65
C ALA A 22 6.79 0.12 -6.95
N CYS A 23 6.76 1.30 -6.33
CA CYS A 23 5.57 1.86 -5.69
C CYS A 23 4.42 2.05 -6.67
N ARG A 24 4.69 2.60 -7.87
CA ARG A 24 3.67 2.75 -8.92
C ARG A 24 3.13 1.40 -9.38
N GLY A 25 3.98 0.39 -9.49
CA GLY A 25 3.61 -1.00 -9.77
C GLY A 25 2.65 -1.54 -8.71
N PHE A 26 3.01 -1.41 -7.43
CA PHE A 26 2.15 -1.82 -6.32
C PHE A 26 0.78 -1.13 -6.33
N ILE A 27 0.74 0.19 -6.57
CA ILE A 27 -0.52 0.94 -6.64
C ILE A 27 -1.37 0.44 -7.82
N LYS A 28 -0.78 0.26 -9.00
CA LYS A 28 -1.51 -0.21 -10.18
C LYS A 28 -2.06 -1.62 -9.96
N THR A 29 -1.32 -2.49 -9.29
CA THR A 29 -1.66 -3.90 -9.11
C THR A 29 -2.63 -4.15 -7.95
N TYR A 30 -2.39 -3.53 -6.78
CA TYR A 30 -3.14 -3.79 -5.54
C TYR A 30 -4.13 -2.68 -5.17
N CYS A 31 -3.86 -1.42 -5.51
CA CYS A 31 -4.77 -0.31 -5.14
C CYS A 31 -5.87 -0.08 -6.18
N LYS A 32 -5.55 -0.27 -7.46
CA LYS A 32 -6.44 0.00 -8.61
C LYS A 32 -6.53 -1.16 -9.61
N GLY A 33 -6.01 -2.33 -9.22
CA GLY A 33 -5.80 -3.46 -10.11
C GLY A 33 -6.49 -4.76 -9.69
N PRO A 34 -6.22 -5.85 -10.42
CA PRO A 34 -6.90 -7.13 -10.22
C PRO A 34 -6.54 -7.80 -8.89
N GLN A 35 -5.35 -7.55 -8.34
CA GLN A 35 -4.88 -8.16 -7.08
C GLN A 35 -5.32 -7.36 -5.85
N MET A 36 -6.33 -6.51 -5.96
CA MET A 36 -6.80 -5.69 -4.84
C MET A 36 -7.26 -6.53 -3.64
N ASN A 37 -7.89 -7.68 -3.89
CA ASN A 37 -8.33 -8.59 -2.85
C ASN A 37 -7.17 -9.38 -2.21
N GLU A 38 -6.00 -9.40 -2.84
CA GLU A 38 -4.77 -10.01 -2.31
C GLU A 38 -3.89 -9.01 -1.54
N CYS A 39 -4.38 -7.77 -1.37
CA CYS A 39 -3.65 -6.72 -0.65
C CYS A 39 -3.60 -7.06 0.84
N ARG A 40 -2.41 -7.43 1.34
CA ARG A 40 -2.19 -7.77 2.76
C ARG A 40 -2.47 -6.61 3.71
N ARG A 41 -2.34 -5.36 3.24
CA ARG A 41 -2.74 -4.19 4.03
C ARG A 41 -4.26 -4.11 4.24
N LYS A 42 -5.04 -4.52 3.25
CA LYS A 42 -6.51 -4.58 3.32
C LYS A 42 -6.93 -5.72 4.26
N GLU A 43 -6.35 -6.90 4.11
CA GLU A 43 -6.56 -8.05 5.00
C GLU A 43 -6.25 -7.70 6.46
N TYR A 44 -5.08 -7.09 6.72
CA TYR A 44 -4.70 -6.67 8.07
C TYR A 44 -5.74 -5.74 8.69
N ARG A 45 -6.22 -4.76 7.93
CA ARG A 45 -7.20 -3.80 8.45
C ARG A 45 -8.56 -4.45 8.73
N GLN A 46 -8.98 -5.40 7.91
CA GLN A 46 -10.19 -6.18 8.16
C GLN A 46 -10.07 -7.03 9.43
N ALA A 47 -8.91 -7.64 9.68
CA ALA A 47 -8.67 -8.49 10.84
C ALA A 47 -8.50 -7.69 12.15
N HIS A 48 -7.87 -6.52 12.11
CA HIS A 48 -7.50 -5.76 13.31
C HIS A 48 -8.31 -4.47 13.53
N GLY A 49 -9.14 -4.06 12.57
CA GLY A 49 -9.90 -2.81 12.61
C GLY A 49 -9.07 -1.53 12.45
N LYS A 50 -7.73 -1.64 12.37
CA LYS A 50 -6.78 -0.52 12.29
C LYS A 50 -5.83 -0.67 11.10
N PRO A 51 -5.33 0.43 10.52
CA PRO A 51 -4.36 0.35 9.44
C PRO A 51 -3.07 -0.33 9.92
N PRO A 52 -2.37 -1.06 9.03
CA PRO A 52 -1.04 -1.58 9.35
C PRO A 52 -0.02 -0.43 9.45
N VAL A 53 1.17 -0.77 9.95
CA VAL A 53 2.32 0.16 9.98
C VAL A 53 2.60 0.74 8.59
N THR A 54 3.06 1.98 8.54
CA THR A 54 3.27 2.74 7.30
C THR A 54 4.21 2.00 6.34
N GLU A 55 5.24 1.38 6.89
CA GLU A 55 6.29 0.68 6.13
C GLU A 55 5.80 -0.65 5.50
N MET A 56 4.64 -1.18 5.89
CA MET A 56 4.11 -2.41 5.30
C MET A 56 3.66 -2.16 3.86
N MET A 57 4.15 -2.94 2.91
CA MET A 57 3.77 -2.87 1.50
C MET A 57 2.52 -3.72 1.22
N PRO A 58 1.84 -3.52 0.06
CA PRO A 58 0.63 -4.28 -0.29
C PRO A 58 0.81 -5.80 -0.36
N ASN A 59 2.02 -6.29 -0.64
CA ASN A 59 2.37 -7.72 -0.64
C ASN A 59 2.64 -8.28 0.77
N GLY A 60 2.58 -7.46 1.82
CA GLY A 60 2.81 -7.86 3.21
C GLY A 60 4.27 -7.78 3.68
N GLN A 61 5.20 -7.46 2.79
CA GLN A 61 6.59 -7.22 3.16
C GLN A 61 6.78 -5.81 3.71
N THR A 62 7.87 -5.57 4.42
CA THR A 62 8.24 -4.23 4.91
C THR A 62 9.10 -3.52 3.87
N MET A 63 8.89 -2.22 3.70
CA MET A 63 9.69 -1.37 2.82
C MET A 63 11.17 -1.43 3.26
N PRO A 64 12.09 -1.82 2.34
CA PRO A 64 13.52 -1.81 2.62
C PRO A 64 13.99 -0.40 2.96
N LYS A 65 15.04 -0.29 3.78
CA LYS A 65 15.51 1.00 4.30
C LYS A 65 15.93 1.95 3.18
N GLU A 66 16.48 1.45 2.08
CA GLU A 66 16.95 2.28 0.97
C GLU A 66 15.82 3.02 0.23
N TYR A 67 14.57 2.55 0.37
CA TYR A 67 13.39 3.11 -0.29
C TYR A 67 12.47 3.88 0.67
N ARG A 68 12.87 3.99 1.95
CA ARG A 68 12.17 4.87 2.89
C ARG A 68 12.52 6.30 2.51
N LYS A 69 11.50 7.13 2.26
CA LYS A 69 11.74 8.56 2.18
C LYS A 69 12.24 9.01 3.55
N ASN A 70 13.46 9.53 3.59
CA ASN A 70 13.92 10.31 4.72
C ASN A 70 13.19 11.67 4.62
N ASP A 71 12.46 12.01 5.68
CA ASP A 71 11.83 13.33 5.86
C ASP A 71 12.90 14.44 5.88
#